data_AF-A0A817ZC69-F1
#
_entry.id   AF-A0A817ZC69-F1
#
_cell.length_a   1.000
_cell.length_b   1.000
_cell.length_c   1.000
_cell.angle_alpha   90.00
_cell.angle_beta   90.00
_cell.angle_gamma   90.00
#
_symmetry.space_group_name_H-M   'P 1'
#
loop_
_entity.id
_entity.type
_entity.pdbx_description
1 polymer ?
#
loop_
_entity_poly.entity_id
_entity_poly.type
_entity_poly.pdbx_seq_one_letter_code
_entity_poly.pdbx_strand_id
1 'polypeptide(L)'
;MIQLLRLSLRTRLLLERPKTISPPITAYDNQQECQSLNELDGIQNNNDRLYVEALLIRERILLPQKSENLFPPLLKRAIVLAELAEFDRCLNLLLHTFYLYQQMELRTSLHRFVWIFCRMLDVKVPINADRFLDVGRLVFEPSQQTTKEDNIVNSVLEQSTISGRDRHSIIQWIKDLCREQRRTENGRTLLHLSVDIETYWSINYRAVDIMHILIFPNLAATRLLVCYGRRWIDLDAVDLVQSDTALHRISQSWVFSNNKDKKAIVELLINAGAHIDCVNAHGHRPVDVATGDEIRTLLRSKQILPRLKCLCASVVTNQQIMYDDLWPTSTPMNTFIRLHGGLKRKRSMSDCSISSFDVYDDMF
;
A
#
# COMPACT_ATOMS: atom_id res chain seq x y z
N MET A 1 33.00 13.39 13.98
CA MET A 1 31.63 13.80 14.32
C MET A 1 31.57 14.50 15.68
N ILE A 2 32.06 13.88 16.77
CA ILE A 2 31.91 14.45 18.11
C ILE A 2 32.61 15.80 18.31
N GLN A 3 33.79 16.01 17.71
CA GLN A 3 34.48 17.30 17.76
C GLN A 3 33.66 18.44 17.13
N LEU A 4 32.91 18.15 16.06
CA LEU A 4 32.02 19.13 15.43
C LEU A 4 30.81 19.45 16.31
N LEU A 5 30.22 18.43 16.97
CA LEU A 5 29.14 18.63 17.95
C LEU A 5 29.62 19.44 19.16
N ARG A 6 30.84 19.17 19.63
CA ARG A 6 31.45 19.91 20.74
C ARG A 6 31.70 21.36 20.37
N LEU A 7 32.23 21.60 19.18
CA LEU A 7 32.50 22.95 18.68
C LEU A 7 31.19 23.73 18.48
N SER A 8 30.16 23.10 17.89
CA SER A 8 28.85 23.75 17.71
C SER A 8 28.16 24.09 19.02
N LEU A 9 28.18 23.19 20.02
CA LEU A 9 27.63 23.45 21.35
C LEU A 9 28.40 24.57 22.06
N ARG A 10 29.74 24.56 22.00
CA ARG A 10 30.57 25.63 22.57
C ARG A 10 30.27 26.98 21.94
N THR A 11 30.26 27.07 20.61
CA THR A 11 29.94 28.31 19.89
C THR A 11 28.55 28.81 20.26
N ARG A 12 27.57 27.91 20.37
CA ARG A 12 26.21 28.26 20.77
C ARG A 12 26.14 28.87 22.17
N LEU A 13 26.81 28.25 23.14
CA LEU A 13 26.88 28.74 24.52
C LEU A 13 27.55 30.11 24.59
N LEU A 14 28.65 30.31 23.83
CA LEU A 14 29.34 31.60 23.75
C LEU A 14 28.49 32.71 23.11
N LEU A 15 27.61 32.36 22.17
CA LEU A 15 26.72 33.31 21.48
C LEU A 15 25.35 33.44 22.17
N GLU A 16 25.15 32.84 23.34
CA GLU A 16 23.91 32.87 24.13
C GLU A 16 22.64 32.55 23.31
N ARG A 17 22.76 31.66 22.31
CA ARG A 17 21.64 31.36 21.42
C ARG A 17 20.61 30.45 22.13
N PRO A 18 19.33 30.86 22.23
CA PRO A 18 18.31 30.16 23.01
C PRO A 18 17.96 28.80 22.41
N LYS A 19 18.05 27.73 23.23
CA LYS A 19 17.85 26.33 22.83
C LYS A 19 16.51 25.81 23.31
N THR A 20 15.60 25.59 22.36
CA THR A 20 14.36 24.87 22.62
C THR A 20 14.65 23.38 22.71
N ILE A 21 14.45 22.80 23.89
CA ILE A 21 14.66 21.38 24.15
C ILE A 21 13.33 20.67 23.94
N SER A 22 13.30 19.66 23.09
CA SER A 22 12.13 18.80 22.95
C SER A 22 11.91 17.97 24.23
N PRO A 23 10.66 17.73 24.64
CA PRO A 23 10.38 16.83 25.75
C PRO A 23 10.94 15.43 25.45
N PRO A 24 11.33 14.66 26.49
CA PRO A 24 11.77 13.29 26.29
C PRO A 24 10.61 12.46 25.74
N ILE A 25 10.88 11.68 24.70
CA ILE A 25 9.89 10.79 24.09
C ILE A 25 10.42 9.36 24.02
N THR A 26 9.50 8.40 24.01
CA THR A 26 9.80 6.96 23.99
C THR A 26 10.55 6.52 22.72
N ALA A 27 10.39 7.25 21.60
CA ALA A 27 11.14 7.01 20.36
C ALA A 27 12.66 7.18 20.51
N TYR A 28 13.09 7.96 21.49
CA TYR A 28 14.49 8.20 21.83
C TYR A 28 14.85 7.64 23.21
N ASP A 29 14.12 6.64 23.70
CA ASP A 29 14.27 6.06 25.04
C ASP A 29 14.24 7.12 26.16
N ASN A 30 13.41 8.14 25.97
CA ASN A 30 13.29 9.30 26.87
C ASN A 30 14.60 10.07 27.08
N GLN A 31 15.55 9.95 26.15
CA GLN A 31 16.77 10.76 26.15
C GLN A 31 16.49 12.18 25.67
N GLN A 32 17.28 13.13 26.15
CA GLN A 32 17.23 14.54 25.76
C GLN A 32 18.57 15.02 25.24
N GLU A 33 18.54 16.04 24.38
CA GLU A 33 19.75 16.64 23.81
C GLU A 33 20.64 17.20 24.92
N CYS A 34 21.95 16.99 24.83
CA CYS A 34 22.92 17.49 25.80
C CYS A 34 22.90 19.02 25.87
N GLN A 35 22.90 19.58 27.07
CA GLN A 35 22.86 21.04 27.30
C GLN A 35 24.24 21.61 27.65
N SER A 36 25.13 20.77 28.18
CA SER A 36 26.48 21.16 28.59
C SER A 36 27.56 20.36 27.85
N LEU A 37 28.76 20.94 27.78
CA LEU A 37 29.93 20.23 27.24
C LEU A 37 30.26 18.99 28.09
N ASN A 38 29.99 19.04 29.41
CA ASN A 38 30.20 17.92 30.31
C ASN A 38 29.28 16.74 30.00
N GLU A 39 27.99 17.00 29.72
CA GLU A 39 27.07 15.95 29.28
C GLU A 39 27.50 15.33 27.95
N LEU A 40 27.92 16.16 26.98
CA LEU A 40 28.39 15.68 25.68
C LEU A 40 29.67 14.84 25.81
N ASP A 41 30.61 15.27 26.65
CA ASP A 41 31.83 14.53 26.95
C ASP A 41 31.54 13.23 27.71
N GLY A 42 30.49 13.20 28.53
CA GLY A 42 30.04 12.01 29.24
C GLY A 42 29.54 10.89 28.32
N ILE A 43 29.00 11.24 27.15
CA ILE A 43 28.47 10.27 26.18
C ILE A 43 29.48 9.90 25.07
N GLN A 44 30.71 10.43 25.10
CA GLN A 44 31.65 10.34 23.98
C GLN A 44 32.04 8.92 23.55
N ASN A 45 31.97 7.97 24.47
CA ASN A 45 32.31 6.56 24.21
C ASN A 45 31.07 5.69 23.98
N ASN A 46 29.87 6.28 24.02
CA ASN A 46 28.60 5.58 23.81
C ASN A 46 28.06 5.91 22.42
N ASN A 47 28.38 5.04 21.45
CA ASN A 47 27.96 5.21 20.05
C ASN A 47 26.43 5.27 19.90
N ASP A 48 25.70 4.49 20.69
CA ASP A 48 24.23 4.47 20.66
C ASP A 48 23.66 5.83 21.06
N ARG A 49 24.14 6.34 22.20
CA ARG A 49 23.74 7.62 22.75
C ARG A 49 24.13 8.79 21.85
N LEU A 50 25.32 8.75 21.25
CA LEU A 50 25.76 9.74 20.26
C LEU A 50 24.88 9.75 19.00
N TYR A 51 24.38 8.58 18.58
CA TYR A 51 23.47 8.51 17.46
C TYR A 51 22.12 9.17 17.79
N VAL A 52 21.56 8.86 18.97
CA VAL A 52 20.34 9.50 19.46
C VAL A 52 20.53 11.01 19.64
N GLU A 53 21.68 11.45 20.13
CA GLU A 53 22.04 12.87 20.21
C GLU A 53 21.96 13.54 18.84
N ALA A 54 22.52 12.89 17.83
CA ALA A 54 22.50 13.39 16.47
C ALA A 54 21.10 13.36 15.83
N LEU A 55 20.18 12.48 16.27
CA LEU A 55 18.78 12.49 15.83
C LEU A 55 18.00 13.64 16.49
N LEU A 56 18.14 13.82 17.80
CA LEU A 56 17.52 14.91 18.55
C LEU A 56 17.91 16.28 17.99
N ILE A 57 19.21 16.47 17.71
CA ILE A 57 19.71 17.71 17.07
C ILE A 57 19.11 17.91 15.69
N ARG A 58 19.03 16.85 14.87
CA ARG A 58 18.45 16.92 13.53
C ARG A 58 16.98 17.26 13.57
N GLU A 59 16.20 16.61 14.41
CA GLU A 59 14.78 16.90 14.56
C GLU A 59 14.56 18.35 14.98
N ARG A 60 15.28 18.84 16.00
CA ARG A 60 15.18 20.24 16.45
C ARG A 60 15.48 21.26 15.34
N ILE A 61 16.45 20.97 14.47
CA ILE A 61 16.88 21.90 13.42
C ILE A 61 16.01 21.79 12.16
N LEU A 62 15.69 20.57 11.75
CA LEU A 62 15.07 20.28 10.45
C LEU A 62 13.54 20.27 10.51
N LEU A 63 12.95 19.95 11.66
CA LEU A 63 11.49 19.92 11.82
C LEU A 63 10.84 21.30 11.62
N PRO A 64 11.34 22.42 12.22
CA PRO A 64 10.76 23.75 11.97
C PRO A 64 10.90 24.21 10.52
N GLN A 65 11.91 23.68 9.81
CA GLN A 65 12.15 23.97 8.39
C GLN A 65 11.32 23.07 7.46
N LYS A 66 10.53 22.14 8.03
CA LYS A 66 9.83 21.08 7.29
C LYS A 66 10.74 20.36 6.28
N SER A 67 12.01 20.12 6.64
CA SER A 67 12.97 19.50 5.73
C SER A 67 12.84 17.98 5.70
N GLU A 68 12.63 17.41 4.51
CA GLU A 68 12.59 15.96 4.28
C GLU A 68 13.90 15.24 4.65
N ASN A 69 15.01 15.97 4.77
CA ASN A 69 16.31 15.44 5.19
C ASN A 69 16.31 14.88 6.62
N LEU A 70 15.24 15.13 7.39
CA LEU A 70 15.03 14.55 8.71
C LEU A 70 14.81 13.02 8.67
N PHE A 71 14.12 12.51 7.66
CA PHE A 71 13.64 11.13 7.65
C PHE A 71 14.72 10.07 7.38
N PRO A 72 15.62 10.22 6.40
CA PRO A 72 16.59 9.16 6.07
C PRO A 72 17.41 8.66 7.29
N PRO A 73 17.90 9.53 8.19
CA PRO A 73 18.56 9.09 9.43
C PRO A 73 17.64 8.33 10.40
N LEU A 74 16.40 8.77 10.60
CA LEU A 74 15.43 8.11 11.48
C LEU A 74 15.14 6.68 11.01
N LEU A 75 14.91 6.53 9.71
CA LEU A 75 14.59 5.26 9.09
C LEU A 75 15.78 4.31 9.09
N LYS A 76 16.98 4.84 8.81
CA LYS A 76 18.22 4.06 8.90
C LYS A 76 18.42 3.53 10.31
N ARG A 77 18.14 4.33 11.33
CA ARG A 77 18.21 3.90 12.72
C ARG A 77 17.18 2.82 13.04
N ALA A 78 15.93 2.97 12.58
CA ALA A 78 14.91 1.95 12.75
C ALA A 78 15.33 0.60 12.14
N ILE A 79 15.94 0.61 10.95
CA ILE A 79 16.49 -0.59 10.31
C ILE A 79 17.57 -1.24 11.18
N VAL A 80 18.53 -0.45 11.70
CA VAL A 80 19.59 -0.96 12.58
C VAL A 80 19.00 -1.58 13.86
N LEU A 81 18.01 -0.94 14.49
CA LEU A 81 17.33 -1.49 15.66
C LEU A 81 16.63 -2.81 15.35
N ALA A 82 15.99 -2.93 14.18
CA ALA A 82 15.36 -4.17 13.75
C ALA A 82 16.39 -5.29 13.47
N GLU A 83 17.53 -4.95 12.89
CA GLU A 83 18.64 -5.90 12.67
C GLU A 83 19.26 -6.40 13.99
N LEU A 84 19.25 -5.56 15.03
CA LEU A 84 19.64 -5.93 16.40
C LEU A 84 18.52 -6.64 17.20
N ALA A 85 17.37 -6.93 16.57
CA ALA A 85 16.18 -7.48 17.21
C ALA A 85 15.59 -6.62 18.35
N GLU A 86 15.92 -5.33 18.41
CA GLU A 86 15.35 -4.37 19.37
C GLU A 86 14.02 -3.79 18.85
N PHE A 87 13.03 -4.67 18.64
CA PHE A 87 11.78 -4.30 17.97
C PHE A 87 10.94 -3.27 18.71
N ASP A 88 10.95 -3.26 20.04
CA ASP A 88 10.21 -2.23 20.81
C ASP A 88 10.74 -0.82 20.54
N ARG A 89 12.07 -0.65 20.55
CA ARG A 89 12.73 0.62 20.23
C ARG A 89 12.50 0.99 18.75
N CYS A 90 12.59 0.00 17.87
CA CYS A 90 12.32 0.18 16.44
C CYS A 90 10.89 0.67 16.19
N LEU A 91 9.89 0.03 16.78
CA LEU A 91 8.48 0.38 16.62
C LEU A 91 8.18 1.76 17.23
N ASN A 92 8.71 2.08 18.42
CA ASN A 92 8.58 3.43 18.99
C ASN A 92 9.15 4.50 18.05
N LEU A 93 10.32 4.25 17.46
CA LEU A 93 10.94 5.18 16.52
C LEU A 93 10.15 5.31 15.20
N LEU A 94 9.63 4.20 14.67
CA LEU A 94 8.82 4.22 13.45
C LEU A 94 7.47 4.93 13.68
N LEU A 95 6.81 4.72 14.82
CA LEU A 95 5.60 5.45 15.20
C LEU A 95 5.84 6.96 15.18
N HIS A 96 6.90 7.42 15.85
CA HIS A 96 7.27 8.83 15.84
C HIS A 96 7.61 9.32 14.42
N THR A 97 8.36 8.54 13.66
CA THR A 97 8.74 8.89 12.28
C THR A 97 7.50 9.06 11.40
N PHE A 98 6.52 8.15 11.45
CA PHE A 98 5.29 8.25 10.67
C PHE A 98 4.36 9.36 11.15
N TYR A 99 4.32 9.62 12.46
CA TYR A 99 3.66 10.80 12.99
C TYR A 99 4.25 12.09 12.40
N LEU A 100 5.58 12.23 12.36
CA LEU A 100 6.25 13.38 11.73
C LEU A 100 5.95 13.48 10.23
N TYR A 101 5.90 12.35 9.50
CA TYR A 101 5.48 12.33 8.09
C TYR A 101 4.10 12.97 7.90
N GLN A 102 3.11 12.58 8.71
CA GLN A 102 1.76 13.14 8.64
C GLN A 102 1.73 14.64 8.96
N GLN A 103 2.45 15.08 10.01
CA GLN A 103 2.54 16.49 10.39
C GLN A 103 3.18 17.37 9.31
N MET A 104 4.03 16.77 8.48
CA MET A 104 4.73 17.44 7.38
C MET A 104 4.02 17.27 6.03
N GLU A 105 2.87 16.59 5.99
CA GLU A 105 2.10 16.25 4.77
C GLU A 105 2.93 15.47 3.74
N LEU A 106 3.92 14.72 4.23
CA LEU A 106 4.82 13.93 3.41
C LEU A 106 4.32 12.52 3.25
N ARG A 107 4.54 11.95 2.06
CA ARG A 107 4.17 10.57 1.74
C ARG A 107 4.86 9.59 2.68
N THR A 108 4.07 8.72 3.30
CA THR A 108 4.62 7.56 4.02
C THR A 108 4.96 6.45 3.03
N SER A 109 5.74 5.48 3.50
CA SER A 109 6.20 4.36 2.68
C SER A 109 5.71 3.06 3.28
N LEU A 110 4.65 2.51 2.67
CA LEU A 110 4.04 1.24 3.07
C LEU A 110 5.04 0.08 3.08
N HIS A 111 6.04 0.13 2.22
CA HIS A 111 7.09 -0.88 2.18
C HIS A 111 7.86 -1.05 3.50
N ARG A 112 8.04 0.04 4.25
CA ARG A 112 8.77 0.01 5.53
C ARG A 112 7.94 -0.61 6.64
N PHE A 113 6.64 -0.33 6.62
CA PHE A 113 5.66 -0.99 7.47
C PHE A 113 5.65 -2.50 7.24
N VAL A 114 5.49 -2.94 5.98
CA VAL A 114 5.46 -4.37 5.65
C VAL A 114 6.79 -5.04 6.04
N TRP A 115 7.92 -4.41 5.72
CA TRP A 115 9.24 -4.98 6.01
C TRP A 115 9.48 -5.23 7.50
N ILE A 116 9.17 -4.27 8.39
CA ILE A 116 9.49 -4.45 9.82
C ILE A 116 8.73 -5.63 10.43
N PHE A 117 7.45 -5.79 10.10
CA PHE A 117 6.65 -6.91 10.61
C PHE A 117 7.05 -8.24 9.98
N CYS A 118 7.43 -8.25 8.69
CA CYS A 118 8.04 -9.43 8.10
C CYS A 118 9.35 -9.80 8.82
N ARG A 119 10.22 -8.83 9.15
CA ARG A 119 11.44 -9.12 9.92
C ARG A 119 11.15 -9.69 11.31
N MET A 120 10.13 -9.20 12.02
CA MET A 120 9.71 -9.77 13.31
C MET A 120 9.29 -11.23 13.17
N LEU A 121 8.50 -11.56 12.14
CA LEU A 121 8.10 -12.94 11.85
C LEU A 121 9.30 -13.83 11.53
N ASP A 122 10.28 -13.32 10.78
CA ASP A 122 11.50 -14.06 10.41
C ASP A 122 12.25 -14.58 11.64
N VAL A 123 12.41 -13.69 12.63
CA VAL A 123 13.09 -13.99 13.89
C VAL A 123 12.14 -14.52 14.97
N LYS A 124 10.90 -14.87 14.59
CA LYS A 124 9.87 -15.48 15.46
C LYS A 124 9.50 -14.64 16.68
N VAL A 125 9.59 -13.31 16.57
CA VAL A 125 9.12 -12.39 17.60
C VAL A 125 7.61 -12.19 17.44
N PRO A 126 6.82 -12.34 18.50
CA PRO A 126 5.38 -12.14 18.43
C PRO A 126 5.05 -10.69 18.08
N ILE A 127 4.12 -10.50 17.15
CA ILE A 127 3.62 -9.17 16.79
C ILE A 127 2.52 -8.78 17.77
N ASN A 128 2.73 -7.68 18.50
CA ASN A 128 1.67 -7.06 19.28
C ASN A 128 0.68 -6.36 18.31
N ALA A 129 -0.59 -6.72 18.41
CA ALA A 129 -1.61 -6.22 17.48
C ALA A 129 -1.91 -4.72 17.63
N ASP A 130 -1.88 -4.19 18.85
CA ASP A 130 -2.06 -2.75 19.08
C ASP A 130 -0.93 -1.98 18.41
N ARG A 131 0.32 -2.43 18.58
CA ARG A 131 1.48 -1.82 17.89
C ARG A 131 1.38 -1.92 16.37
N PHE A 132 0.93 -3.06 15.85
CA PHE A 132 0.69 -3.23 14.42
C PHE A 132 -0.35 -2.24 13.90
N LEU A 133 -1.46 -2.08 14.63
CA LEU A 133 -2.53 -1.16 14.28
C LEU A 133 -2.10 0.31 14.40
N ASP A 134 -1.32 0.68 15.42
CA ASP A 134 -0.85 2.06 15.61
C ASP A 134 0.06 2.50 14.44
N VAL A 135 1.04 1.66 14.08
CA VAL A 135 1.92 1.95 12.94
C VAL A 135 1.11 1.91 11.64
N GLY A 136 0.18 0.97 11.51
CA GLY A 136 -0.71 0.88 10.36
C GLY A 136 -1.52 2.16 10.19
N ARG A 137 -2.24 2.62 11.22
CA ARG A 137 -3.03 3.85 11.17
C ARG A 137 -2.19 5.06 10.77
N LEU A 138 -0.98 5.22 11.29
CA LEU A 138 -0.14 6.36 10.90
C LEU A 138 0.34 6.29 9.44
N VAL A 139 0.52 5.09 8.89
CA VAL A 139 0.87 4.90 7.48
C VAL A 139 -0.33 5.11 6.58
N PHE A 140 -1.52 4.71 7.02
CA PHE A 140 -2.72 4.63 6.19
C PHE A 140 -3.73 5.77 6.38
N GLU A 141 -3.80 6.43 7.54
CA GLU A 141 -4.73 7.54 7.76
C GLU A 141 -4.28 8.78 6.97
N PRO A 142 -5.20 9.44 6.24
CA PRO A 142 -4.84 10.45 5.27
C PRO A 142 -4.45 11.77 5.94
N SER A 143 -3.17 12.15 5.80
CA SER A 143 -2.78 13.55 5.68
C SER A 143 -2.70 13.92 4.18
N GLN A 144 -3.84 14.02 3.49
CA GLN A 144 -3.90 14.41 2.05
C GLN A 144 -2.92 13.68 1.08
N GLN A 145 -2.57 12.42 1.33
CA GLN A 145 -1.57 11.72 0.51
C GLN A 145 -2.21 11.18 -0.78
N THR A 146 -1.82 11.77 -1.91
CA THR A 146 -2.34 11.49 -3.25
C THR A 146 -1.81 10.16 -3.83
N THR A 147 -2.62 9.11 -3.88
CA THR A 147 -2.71 8.06 -4.94
C THR A 147 -1.50 7.25 -5.43
N LYS A 148 -0.26 7.38 -4.90
CA LYS A 148 0.90 6.75 -5.58
C LYS A 148 1.35 5.36 -5.09
N GLU A 149 1.25 4.95 -3.83
CA GLU A 149 1.85 3.66 -3.42
C GLU A 149 1.09 2.91 -2.32
N ASP A 150 -0.24 2.89 -2.39
CA ASP A 150 -1.10 2.20 -1.40
C ASP A 150 -1.22 0.69 -1.64
N ASN A 151 -0.14 0.08 -2.11
CA ASN A 151 -0.11 -1.35 -2.31
C ASN A 151 0.28 -2.05 -1.04
N ILE A 152 -0.40 -3.15 -0.69
CA ILE A 152 0.04 -4.14 0.31
C ILE A 152 -0.50 -3.90 1.71
N VAL A 153 -1.77 -4.26 1.86
CA VAL A 153 -2.27 -4.74 3.14
C VAL A 153 -2.55 -6.22 2.95
N ASN A 154 -2.35 -7.02 4.00
CA ASN A 154 -2.97 -8.34 4.25
C ASN A 154 -2.06 -9.58 4.25
N SER A 155 -0.77 -9.47 3.99
CA SER A 155 0.10 -10.65 4.00
C SER A 155 0.67 -11.06 5.36
N VAL A 156 0.68 -10.15 6.33
CA VAL A 156 1.27 -10.36 7.67
C VAL A 156 0.33 -11.17 8.59
N LEU A 157 -0.93 -11.38 8.20
CA LEU A 157 -2.01 -11.68 9.15
C LEU A 157 -2.23 -13.16 9.50
N GLU A 158 -1.56 -14.09 8.84
CA GLU A 158 -1.71 -15.53 9.15
C GLU A 158 -0.47 -16.17 9.78
N GLN A 159 0.65 -15.46 9.94
CA GLN A 159 1.91 -16.05 10.43
C GLN A 159 2.26 -15.78 11.89
N SER A 160 1.41 -15.10 12.66
CA SER A 160 1.64 -14.90 14.09
C SER A 160 0.48 -15.43 14.95
N THR A 161 0.84 -15.93 16.12
CA THR A 161 -0.02 -16.30 17.24
C THR A 161 -0.78 -15.08 17.77
N ILE A 162 -1.72 -14.55 16.98
CA ILE A 162 -2.56 -13.40 17.32
C ILE A 162 -3.74 -13.90 18.15
N SER A 163 -4.00 -13.28 19.31
CA SER A 163 -5.13 -13.66 20.18
C SER A 163 -6.49 -13.38 19.49
N GLY A 164 -7.57 -14.03 19.95
CA GLY A 164 -8.90 -13.89 19.32
C GLY A 164 -9.45 -12.45 19.33
N ARG A 165 -9.08 -11.63 20.32
CA ARG A 165 -9.49 -10.21 20.43
C ARG A 165 -8.74 -9.36 19.40
N ASP A 166 -7.44 -9.57 19.30
CA ASP A 166 -6.53 -8.87 18.40
C ASP A 166 -6.89 -9.11 16.93
N ARG A 167 -7.30 -10.34 16.62
CA ARG A 167 -7.78 -10.72 15.29
C ARG A 167 -9.02 -9.92 14.87
N HIS A 168 -9.92 -9.58 15.80
CA HIS A 168 -11.11 -8.79 15.51
C HIS A 168 -10.76 -7.35 15.13
N SER A 169 -9.88 -6.71 15.90
CA SER A 169 -9.43 -5.33 15.65
C SER A 169 -8.75 -5.20 14.27
N ILE A 170 -7.90 -6.19 13.94
CA ILE A 170 -7.26 -6.27 12.63
C ILE A 170 -8.28 -6.46 11.51
N ILE A 171 -9.23 -7.41 11.65
CA ILE A 171 -10.28 -7.61 10.64
C ILE A 171 -11.12 -6.35 10.47
N GLN A 172 -11.43 -5.64 11.54
CA GLN A 172 -12.19 -4.40 11.49
C GLN A 172 -11.41 -3.32 10.72
N TRP A 173 -10.12 -3.16 10.99
CA TRP A 173 -9.26 -2.24 10.25
C TRP A 173 -9.17 -2.59 8.76
N ILE A 174 -9.05 -3.87 8.39
CA ILE A 174 -9.09 -4.30 6.98
C ILE A 174 -10.42 -3.93 6.33
N LYS A 175 -11.55 -4.11 7.03
CA LYS A 175 -12.87 -3.72 6.51
C LYS A 175 -12.94 -2.22 6.25
N ASP A 176 -12.41 -1.42 7.17
CA ASP A 176 -12.37 0.04 7.01
C ASP A 176 -11.49 0.44 5.83
N LEU A 177 -10.33 -0.19 5.68
CA LEU A 177 -9.47 0.01 4.52
C LEU A 177 -10.12 -0.44 3.19
N CYS A 178 -10.92 -1.50 3.21
CA CYS A 178 -11.71 -1.91 2.03
C CYS A 178 -12.82 -0.92 1.68
N ARG A 179 -13.42 -0.25 2.68
CA ARG A 179 -14.46 0.78 2.45
C ARG A 179 -13.93 1.99 1.70
N GLU A 180 -12.66 2.31 1.88
CA GLU A 180 -12.01 3.44 1.21
C GLU A 180 -11.77 3.20 -0.28
N GLN A 181 -11.91 1.95 -0.76
CA GLN A 181 -11.80 1.57 -2.18
C GLN A 181 -10.56 2.13 -2.89
N ARG A 182 -9.44 2.21 -2.15
CA ARG A 182 -8.19 2.76 -2.69
C ARG A 182 -7.68 1.95 -3.88
N ARG A 183 -7.06 2.65 -4.81
CA ARG A 183 -6.45 2.11 -6.02
C ARG A 183 -5.06 2.69 -6.20
N THR A 184 -4.19 1.94 -6.87
CA THR A 184 -2.89 2.46 -7.32
C THR A 184 -3.03 3.50 -8.42
N GLU A 185 -1.89 4.11 -8.77
CA GLU A 185 -1.75 4.86 -10.02
C GLU A 185 -2.22 4.08 -11.26
N ASN A 186 -1.92 2.77 -11.28
CA ASN A 186 -2.32 1.86 -12.35
C ASN A 186 -3.77 1.36 -12.18
N GLY A 187 -4.52 1.88 -11.21
CA GLY A 187 -5.91 1.50 -10.94
C GLY A 187 -6.11 0.15 -10.28
N ARG A 188 -5.03 -0.52 -9.86
CA ARG A 188 -5.07 -1.84 -9.22
C ARG A 188 -5.72 -1.71 -7.84
N THR A 189 -6.70 -2.57 -7.57
CA THR A 189 -7.35 -2.68 -6.24
C THR A 189 -6.54 -3.58 -5.32
N LEU A 190 -6.82 -3.57 -4.01
CA LEU A 190 -6.21 -4.49 -3.03
C LEU A 190 -6.28 -5.96 -3.44
N LEU A 191 -7.36 -6.36 -4.13
CA LEU A 191 -7.53 -7.71 -4.62
C LEU A 191 -6.58 -8.03 -5.77
N HIS A 192 -6.28 -7.08 -6.66
CA HIS A 192 -5.25 -7.28 -7.69
C HIS A 192 -3.89 -7.53 -7.03
N LEU A 193 -3.57 -6.76 -5.99
CA LEU A 193 -2.27 -6.84 -5.34
C LEU A 193 -2.07 -8.14 -4.59
N SER A 194 -3.11 -8.67 -3.96
CA SER A 194 -3.01 -9.92 -3.21
C SER A 194 -2.74 -11.11 -4.12
N VAL A 195 -3.18 -11.06 -5.38
CA VAL A 195 -3.02 -12.15 -6.35
C VAL A 195 -1.85 -11.95 -7.32
N ASP A 196 -1.31 -10.75 -7.40
CA ASP A 196 -0.26 -10.39 -8.34
C ASP A 196 1.14 -10.57 -7.73
N ILE A 197 1.99 -11.32 -8.43
CA ILE A 197 3.38 -11.53 -8.04
C ILE A 197 4.24 -10.29 -8.28
N GLU A 198 3.88 -9.42 -9.23
CA GLU A 198 4.58 -8.14 -9.45
C GLU A 198 4.48 -7.22 -8.24
N THR A 199 3.42 -7.39 -7.43
CA THR A 199 3.26 -6.67 -6.17
C THR A 199 4.54 -6.77 -5.36
N TYR A 200 5.12 -7.96 -5.25
CA TYR A 200 6.37 -8.22 -4.51
C TYR A 200 7.52 -7.28 -4.90
N TRP A 201 7.73 -7.03 -6.20
CA TRP A 201 8.80 -6.17 -6.69
C TRP A 201 8.51 -4.68 -6.48
N SER A 202 7.22 -4.30 -6.50
CA SER A 202 6.80 -2.93 -6.20
C SER A 202 6.88 -2.57 -4.72
N ILE A 203 6.96 -3.57 -3.83
CA ILE A 203 7.04 -3.32 -2.39
C ILE A 203 8.42 -2.75 -2.04
N ASN A 204 9.52 -3.43 -2.35
CA ASN A 204 10.72 -3.19 -1.54
C ASN A 204 12.04 -3.34 -2.30
N TYR A 205 12.94 -2.38 -2.12
CA TYR A 205 14.35 -2.51 -2.54
C TYR A 205 15.10 -3.62 -1.76
N ARG A 206 14.60 -4.02 -0.58
CA ARG A 206 15.01 -5.19 0.21
C ARG A 206 14.00 -6.34 0.12
N ALA A 207 13.21 -6.44 -0.95
CA ALA A 207 12.16 -7.46 -1.07
C ALA A 207 12.73 -8.87 -0.84
N VAL A 208 13.93 -9.14 -1.38
CA VAL A 208 14.63 -10.44 -1.26
C VAL A 208 14.71 -10.95 0.19
N ASP A 209 14.89 -10.05 1.16
CA ASP A 209 15.03 -10.39 2.58
C ASP A 209 13.73 -10.95 3.21
N ILE A 210 12.58 -10.79 2.54
CA ILE A 210 11.26 -11.16 3.07
C ILE A 210 10.47 -12.09 2.13
N MET A 211 11.07 -12.58 1.03
CA MET A 211 10.40 -13.41 0.03
C MET A 211 9.80 -14.70 0.60
N HIS A 212 10.48 -15.29 1.57
CA HIS A 212 10.08 -16.54 2.21
C HIS A 212 8.91 -16.36 3.19
N ILE A 213 8.66 -15.13 3.63
CA ILE A 213 7.59 -14.76 4.55
C ILE A 213 6.38 -14.29 3.75
N LEU A 214 6.65 -13.37 2.82
CA LEU A 214 5.68 -12.68 2.00
C LEU A 214 5.50 -13.40 0.65
N ILE A 215 4.73 -14.48 0.68
CA ILE A 215 4.51 -15.32 -0.50
C ILE A 215 3.36 -14.76 -1.35
N PHE A 216 3.61 -14.59 -2.64
CA PHE A 216 2.61 -14.25 -3.65
C PHE A 216 2.45 -15.38 -4.67
N PRO A 217 1.23 -15.65 -5.16
CA PRO A 217 -0.03 -15.02 -4.80
C PRO A 217 -0.43 -15.38 -3.36
N ASN A 218 -0.99 -14.41 -2.64
CA ASN A 218 -1.24 -14.54 -1.21
C ASN A 218 -2.69 -15.03 -0.98
N LEU A 219 -2.83 -16.35 -0.79
CA LEU A 219 -4.13 -17.00 -0.57
C LEU A 219 -4.81 -16.50 0.72
N ALA A 220 -4.03 -16.30 1.78
CA ALA A 220 -4.50 -15.81 3.08
C ALA A 220 -5.18 -14.44 2.96
N ALA A 221 -4.44 -13.47 2.39
CA ALA A 221 -4.93 -12.13 2.09
C ALA A 221 -6.17 -12.16 1.22
N THR A 222 -6.15 -12.96 0.15
CA THR A 222 -7.25 -13.07 -0.79
C THR A 222 -8.50 -13.66 -0.13
N ARG A 223 -8.34 -14.66 0.74
CA ARG A 223 -9.43 -15.21 1.58
C ARG A 223 -10.01 -14.14 2.51
N LEU A 224 -9.17 -13.37 3.19
CA LEU A 224 -9.66 -12.32 4.09
C LEU A 224 -10.46 -11.25 3.33
N LEU A 225 -9.93 -10.76 2.21
CA LEU A 225 -10.59 -9.78 1.37
C LEU A 225 -11.93 -10.29 0.82
N VAL A 226 -11.97 -11.52 0.33
CA VAL A 226 -13.19 -12.08 -0.28
C VAL A 226 -14.21 -12.53 0.77
N CYS A 227 -13.80 -13.05 1.92
CA CYS A 227 -14.73 -13.47 2.97
C CYS A 227 -15.28 -12.29 3.76
N TYR A 228 -14.45 -11.31 4.11
CA TYR A 228 -14.84 -10.20 4.99
C TYR A 228 -15.08 -8.88 4.23
N GLY A 229 -14.41 -8.68 3.10
CA GLY A 229 -14.45 -7.44 2.31
C GLY A 229 -15.44 -7.46 1.14
N ARG A 230 -16.14 -8.57 0.88
CA ARG A 230 -17.02 -8.76 -0.30
C ARG A 230 -18.05 -7.66 -0.52
N ARG A 231 -18.49 -6.99 0.55
CA ARG A 231 -19.46 -5.89 0.46
C ARG A 231 -18.87 -4.61 -0.14
N TRP A 232 -17.56 -4.42 -0.02
CA TRP A 232 -16.87 -3.18 -0.40
C TRP A 232 -15.89 -3.36 -1.56
N ILE A 233 -15.48 -4.61 -1.83
CA ILE A 233 -14.58 -4.96 -2.91
C ILE A 233 -15.39 -5.44 -4.11
N ASP A 234 -15.22 -4.74 -5.22
CA ASP A 234 -15.65 -5.23 -6.53
C ASP A 234 -14.65 -6.29 -7.03
N LEU A 235 -15.13 -7.54 -7.16
CA LEU A 235 -14.34 -8.67 -7.65
C LEU A 235 -13.98 -8.53 -9.13
N ASP A 236 -14.80 -7.78 -9.88
CA ASP A 236 -14.70 -7.59 -11.32
C ASP A 236 -14.09 -6.22 -11.66
N ALA A 237 -13.57 -5.51 -10.65
CA ALA A 237 -12.80 -4.31 -10.86
C ALA A 237 -11.65 -4.60 -11.83
N VAL A 238 -11.43 -3.69 -12.77
CA VAL A 238 -10.34 -3.74 -13.74
C VAL A 238 -9.26 -2.73 -13.39
N ASP A 239 -8.01 -3.06 -13.71
CA ASP A 239 -6.90 -2.11 -13.70
C ASP A 239 -7.03 -1.08 -14.84
N LEU A 240 -6.28 0.03 -14.75
CA LEU A 240 -6.34 1.09 -15.76
C LEU A 240 -5.46 0.79 -16.99
N VAL A 241 -4.49 -0.11 -16.86
CA VAL A 241 -3.47 -0.34 -17.88
C VAL A 241 -3.92 -1.41 -18.89
N GLN A 242 -4.29 -2.59 -18.40
CA GLN A 242 -4.65 -3.73 -19.25
C GLN A 242 -6.15 -4.03 -19.25
N SER A 243 -6.93 -3.34 -18.42
CA SER A 243 -8.30 -3.72 -18.07
C SER A 243 -8.40 -5.16 -17.56
N ASP A 244 -7.34 -5.63 -16.90
CA ASP A 244 -7.29 -6.96 -16.30
C ASP A 244 -8.04 -6.93 -14.97
N THR A 245 -8.88 -7.94 -14.74
CA THR A 245 -9.44 -8.21 -13.41
C THR A 245 -8.45 -9.01 -12.56
N ALA A 246 -8.71 -9.14 -11.26
CA ALA A 246 -7.92 -10.03 -10.39
C ALA A 246 -7.85 -11.47 -10.93
N LEU A 247 -8.92 -11.95 -11.59
CA LEU A 247 -8.96 -13.27 -12.21
C LEU A 247 -8.05 -13.38 -13.44
N HIS A 248 -7.88 -12.30 -14.22
CA HIS A 248 -6.90 -12.26 -15.31
C HIS A 248 -5.47 -12.34 -14.76
N ARG A 249 -5.14 -11.52 -13.76
CA ARG A 249 -3.78 -11.46 -13.16
C ARG A 249 -3.34 -12.80 -12.57
N ILE A 250 -4.19 -13.45 -11.77
CA ILE A 250 -3.86 -14.75 -11.18
C ILE A 250 -3.69 -15.84 -12.25
N SER A 251 -4.47 -15.76 -13.33
CA SER A 251 -4.40 -16.72 -14.44
C SER A 251 -3.13 -16.54 -15.27
N GLN A 252 -2.68 -15.30 -15.46
CA GLN A 252 -1.46 -14.97 -16.20
C GLN A 252 -0.15 -15.20 -15.40
N SER A 253 -0.24 -15.30 -14.07
CA SER A 253 0.93 -15.40 -13.19
C SER A 253 1.83 -16.61 -13.52
N TRP A 254 3.11 -16.37 -13.82
CA TRP A 254 4.09 -17.40 -14.22
C TRP A 254 4.62 -18.26 -13.05
N VAL A 255 5.48 -19.24 -13.37
CA VAL A 255 5.83 -20.49 -12.66
C VAL A 255 6.30 -20.38 -11.18
N PHE A 256 6.78 -19.23 -10.69
CA PHE A 256 7.34 -19.12 -9.34
C PHE A 256 6.32 -19.20 -8.19
N SER A 257 5.04 -19.20 -8.51
CA SER A 257 3.96 -19.17 -7.55
C SER A 257 3.35 -20.55 -7.34
N ASN A 258 3.19 -20.94 -6.07
CA ASN A 258 2.68 -22.25 -5.65
C ASN A 258 1.37 -22.58 -6.39
N ASN A 259 1.42 -23.57 -7.29
CA ASN A 259 0.29 -23.90 -8.16
C ASN A 259 -0.96 -24.31 -7.36
N LYS A 260 -0.78 -24.87 -6.16
CA LYS A 260 -1.88 -25.16 -5.22
C LYS A 260 -2.59 -23.89 -4.76
N ASP A 261 -1.84 -22.86 -4.37
CA ASP A 261 -2.41 -21.58 -3.91
C ASP A 261 -3.07 -20.83 -5.05
N LYS A 262 -2.48 -20.85 -6.26
CA LYS A 262 -3.13 -20.32 -7.47
C LYS A 262 -4.50 -20.93 -7.70
N LYS A 263 -4.57 -22.27 -7.72
CA LYS A 263 -5.81 -23.00 -7.91
C LYS A 263 -6.83 -22.65 -6.83
N ALA A 264 -6.42 -22.64 -5.57
CA ALA A 264 -7.28 -22.29 -4.45
C ALA A 264 -7.82 -20.85 -4.54
N ILE A 265 -7.00 -19.89 -4.98
CA ILE A 265 -7.41 -18.50 -5.21
C ILE A 265 -8.42 -18.42 -6.36
N VAL A 266 -8.17 -19.08 -7.48
CA VAL A 266 -9.09 -19.10 -8.63
C VAL A 266 -10.43 -19.71 -8.23
N GLU A 267 -10.44 -20.85 -7.54
CA GLU A 267 -11.66 -21.48 -7.03
C GLU A 267 -12.42 -20.55 -6.08
N LEU A 268 -11.70 -19.87 -5.19
CA LEU A 268 -12.28 -18.94 -4.23
C LEU A 268 -12.92 -17.73 -4.92
N LEU A 269 -12.26 -17.14 -5.92
CA LEU A 269 -12.81 -16.01 -6.68
C LEU A 269 -14.08 -16.42 -7.42
N ILE A 270 -14.07 -17.57 -8.09
CA ILE A 270 -15.23 -18.11 -8.81
C ILE A 270 -16.39 -18.40 -7.85
N ASN A 271 -16.11 -19.06 -6.71
CA ASN A 271 -17.13 -19.37 -5.70
C ASN A 271 -17.69 -18.09 -5.05
N ALA A 272 -16.88 -17.03 -4.95
CA ALA A 272 -17.33 -15.72 -4.52
C ALA A 272 -18.12 -14.93 -5.58
N GLY A 273 -18.22 -15.46 -6.80
CA GLY A 273 -19.03 -14.89 -7.87
C GLY A 273 -18.28 -13.98 -8.83
N ALA A 274 -16.95 -14.03 -8.88
CA ALA A 274 -16.16 -13.32 -9.88
C ALA A 274 -16.56 -13.74 -11.30
N HIS A 275 -16.61 -12.77 -12.20
CA HIS A 275 -17.10 -12.93 -13.55
C HIS A 275 -16.02 -13.52 -14.47
N ILE A 276 -16.24 -14.75 -14.92
CA ILE A 276 -15.26 -15.52 -15.71
C ILE A 276 -15.18 -15.13 -17.19
N ASP A 277 -16.21 -14.47 -17.72
CA ASP A 277 -16.27 -14.08 -19.14
C ASP A 277 -15.91 -12.61 -19.39
N CYS A 278 -15.38 -11.89 -18.39
CA CYS A 278 -14.86 -10.54 -18.63
C CYS A 278 -13.71 -10.61 -19.63
N VAL A 279 -13.53 -9.57 -20.43
CA VAL A 279 -12.39 -9.46 -21.35
C VAL A 279 -11.52 -8.28 -20.96
N ASN A 280 -10.22 -8.45 -21.13
CA ASN A 280 -9.27 -7.36 -20.96
C ASN A 280 -9.23 -6.44 -22.19
N ALA A 281 -8.35 -5.44 -22.20
CA ALA A 281 -8.19 -4.48 -23.28
C ALA A 281 -7.79 -5.13 -24.63
N HIS A 282 -7.26 -6.35 -24.60
CA HIS A 282 -6.91 -7.13 -25.79
C HIS A 282 -8.06 -8.04 -26.26
N GLY A 283 -9.21 -8.02 -25.59
CA GLY A 283 -10.35 -8.88 -25.89
C GLY A 283 -10.20 -10.33 -25.39
N HIS A 284 -9.21 -10.60 -24.54
CA HIS A 284 -8.97 -11.94 -24.00
C HIS A 284 -9.67 -12.14 -22.66
N ARG A 285 -10.26 -13.32 -22.45
CA ARG A 285 -10.83 -13.73 -21.16
C ARG A 285 -9.75 -14.32 -20.24
N PRO A 286 -10.02 -14.50 -18.93
CA PRO A 286 -9.10 -15.16 -18.01
C PRO A 286 -8.63 -16.53 -18.47
N VAL A 287 -9.51 -17.32 -19.11
CA VAL A 287 -9.17 -18.65 -19.65
C VAL A 287 -8.20 -18.57 -20.84
N ASP A 288 -8.26 -17.48 -21.61
CA ASP A 288 -7.44 -17.28 -22.81
C ASP A 288 -6.01 -16.84 -22.41
N VAL A 289 -5.87 -16.10 -21.31
CA VAL A 289 -4.56 -15.69 -20.75
C VAL A 289 -3.98 -16.68 -19.74
N ALA A 290 -4.73 -17.72 -19.36
CA ALA A 290 -4.32 -18.65 -18.32
C ALA A 290 -3.04 -19.40 -18.70
N THR A 291 -2.09 -19.39 -17.76
CA THR A 291 -0.84 -20.15 -17.82
C THR A 291 -1.03 -21.47 -17.06
N GLY A 292 -0.75 -22.60 -17.70
CA GLY A 292 -0.91 -23.95 -17.11
C GLY A 292 -2.27 -24.61 -17.40
N ASP A 293 -2.22 -25.92 -17.70
CA ASP A 293 -3.40 -26.67 -18.16
C ASP A 293 -4.42 -26.94 -17.06
N GLU A 294 -3.98 -27.01 -15.80
CA GLU A 294 -4.88 -27.21 -14.65
C GLU A 294 -5.83 -26.03 -14.45
N ILE A 295 -5.31 -24.79 -14.49
CA ILE A 295 -6.12 -23.57 -14.33
C ILE A 295 -7.08 -23.40 -15.52
N ARG A 296 -6.60 -23.68 -16.74
CA ARG A 296 -7.46 -23.68 -17.94
C ARG A 296 -8.60 -24.68 -17.83
N THR A 297 -8.29 -25.90 -17.38
CA THR A 297 -9.30 -26.95 -17.20
C THR A 297 -10.32 -26.56 -16.13
N LEU A 298 -9.86 -25.98 -15.01
CA LEU A 298 -10.73 -25.47 -13.96
C LEU A 298 -11.68 -24.38 -14.50
N LEU A 299 -11.15 -23.38 -15.20
CA LEU A 299 -11.96 -22.30 -15.77
C LEU A 299 -12.97 -22.85 -16.78
N ARG A 300 -12.55 -23.71 -17.72
CA ARG A 300 -13.44 -24.36 -18.70
C ARG A 300 -14.54 -25.18 -18.04
N SER A 301 -14.22 -25.93 -16.97
CA SER A 301 -15.20 -26.73 -16.24
C SER A 301 -16.32 -25.90 -15.60
N LYS A 302 -16.04 -24.62 -15.30
CA LYS A 302 -17.01 -23.68 -14.73
C LYS A 302 -17.71 -22.81 -15.79
N GLN A 303 -17.21 -22.82 -17.01
CA GLN A 303 -17.68 -22.00 -18.14
C GLN A 303 -18.73 -22.72 -19.02
N ILE A 304 -19.19 -23.90 -18.60
CA ILE A 304 -20.07 -24.79 -19.38
C ILE A 304 -21.39 -24.11 -19.78
N LEU A 305 -21.84 -23.07 -19.05
CA LEU A 305 -23.02 -22.29 -19.40
C LEU A 305 -22.72 -20.78 -19.30
N PRO A 306 -22.20 -20.14 -20.36
CA PRO A 306 -22.07 -18.68 -20.36
C PRO A 306 -23.46 -18.07 -20.17
N ARG A 307 -23.58 -17.14 -19.23
CA ARG A 307 -24.88 -16.50 -18.95
C ARG A 307 -25.34 -15.77 -20.21
N LEU A 308 -26.63 -15.90 -20.58
CA LEU A 308 -27.19 -15.27 -21.79
C LEU A 308 -26.83 -13.78 -21.92
N LYS A 309 -26.83 -13.04 -20.80
CA LYS A 309 -26.40 -11.63 -20.74
C LYS A 309 -24.96 -11.40 -21.21
N CYS A 310 -24.03 -12.29 -20.89
CA CYS A 310 -22.64 -12.21 -21.33
C CYS A 310 -22.53 -12.44 -22.83
N LEU A 311 -23.29 -13.41 -23.35
CA LEU A 311 -23.34 -13.69 -24.78
C LEU A 311 -23.90 -12.49 -25.55
N CYS A 312 -25.00 -11.89 -25.06
CA CYS A 312 -25.56 -10.68 -25.65
C CYS A 312 -24.56 -9.51 -25.61
N ALA A 313 -23.90 -9.28 -24.46
CA ALA A 313 -22.89 -8.22 -24.35
C ALA A 313 -21.72 -8.45 -25.31
N SER A 314 -21.23 -9.68 -25.43
CA SER A 314 -20.17 -10.04 -26.37
C SER A 314 -20.60 -9.85 -27.82
N VAL A 315 -21.84 -10.17 -28.19
CA VAL A 315 -22.34 -9.89 -29.55
C VAL A 315 -22.38 -8.39 -29.81
N VAL A 316 -22.87 -7.58 -28.85
CA VAL A 316 -22.91 -6.12 -28.97
C VAL A 316 -21.50 -5.55 -29.19
N THR A 317 -20.50 -6.04 -28.44
CA THR A 317 -19.12 -5.55 -28.56
C THR A 317 -18.42 -6.05 -29.82
N ASN A 318 -18.57 -7.33 -30.17
CA ASN A 318 -17.99 -7.91 -31.39
C ASN A 318 -18.54 -7.31 -32.68
N GLN A 319 -19.83 -6.95 -32.69
CA GLN A 319 -20.48 -6.29 -33.82
C GLN A 319 -20.32 -4.76 -33.81
N GLN A 320 -19.56 -4.21 -32.85
CA GLN A 320 -19.30 -2.77 -32.68
C GLN A 320 -20.58 -1.91 -32.67
N ILE A 321 -21.66 -2.44 -32.09
CA ILE A 321 -22.94 -1.74 -32.05
C ILE A 321 -22.81 -0.56 -31.09
N MET A 322 -23.16 0.65 -31.56
CA MET A 322 -23.16 1.85 -30.73
C MET A 322 -24.28 1.77 -29.70
N TYR A 323 -23.91 1.78 -28.42
CA TYR A 323 -24.86 1.57 -27.31
C TYR A 323 -24.83 2.69 -26.26
N ASP A 324 -23.89 3.65 -26.37
CA ASP A 324 -23.73 4.76 -25.42
C ASP A 324 -24.95 5.70 -25.39
N ASP A 325 -25.65 5.88 -26.52
CA ASP A 325 -26.84 6.74 -26.61
C ASP A 325 -28.09 6.06 -26.01
N LEU A 326 -28.14 4.72 -26.01
CA LEU A 326 -29.21 3.91 -25.42
C LEU A 326 -29.01 3.72 -23.91
N TRP A 327 -27.75 3.55 -23.49
CA TRP A 327 -27.38 3.35 -22.10
C TRP A 327 -26.23 4.31 -21.73
N PRO A 328 -26.53 5.41 -21.02
CA PRO A 328 -25.50 6.32 -20.54
C PRO A 328 -24.43 5.61 -19.69
N THR A 329 -23.22 6.19 -19.64
CA THR A 329 -22.05 5.62 -18.97
C THR A 329 -22.22 5.35 -17.47
N SER A 330 -23.19 6.00 -16.82
CA SER A 330 -23.56 5.80 -15.42
C SER A 330 -24.45 4.58 -15.18
N THR A 331 -24.98 3.95 -16.24
CA THR A 331 -25.93 2.85 -16.08
C THR A 331 -25.23 1.51 -15.81
N PRO A 332 -25.86 0.63 -14.99
CA PRO A 332 -25.37 -0.74 -14.78
C PRO A 332 -25.22 -1.55 -16.08
N MET A 333 -26.03 -1.25 -17.09
CA MET A 333 -25.96 -1.92 -18.39
C MET A 333 -24.72 -1.50 -19.18
N ASN A 334 -24.43 -0.19 -19.26
CA ASN A 334 -23.23 0.30 -19.94
C ASN A 334 -21.96 -0.23 -19.26
N THR A 335 -21.89 -0.16 -17.93
CA THR A 335 -20.76 -0.72 -17.16
C THR A 335 -20.60 -2.23 -17.40
N PHE A 336 -21.69 -2.99 -17.45
CA PHE A 336 -21.66 -4.41 -17.77
C PHE A 336 -21.15 -4.68 -19.20
N ILE A 337 -21.62 -3.95 -20.22
CA ILE A 337 -21.14 -4.11 -21.61
C ILE A 337 -19.65 -3.74 -21.72
N ARG A 338 -19.20 -2.73 -20.97
CA ARG A 338 -17.78 -2.33 -20.93
C ARG A 338 -16.87 -3.41 -20.36
N LEU A 339 -17.33 -4.23 -19.42
CA LEU A 339 -16.58 -5.41 -18.94
C LEU A 339 -16.36 -6.47 -20.03
N HIS A 340 -17.13 -6.41 -21.13
CA HIS A 340 -17.03 -7.27 -22.31
C HIS A 340 -16.32 -6.60 -23.50
N GLY A 341 -15.51 -5.57 -23.23
CA GLY A 341 -14.66 -4.92 -24.24
C GLY A 341 -15.34 -3.77 -25.00
N GLY A 342 -16.46 -3.27 -24.50
CA GLY A 342 -17.18 -2.16 -25.10
C GLY A 342 -16.36 -0.86 -25.10
N LEU A 343 -16.12 -0.31 -26.30
CA LEU A 343 -15.35 0.92 -26.51
C LEU A 343 -16.17 2.15 -26.09
N LYS A 344 -15.51 3.13 -25.45
CA LYS A 344 -16.07 4.49 -25.32
C LYS A 344 -16.11 5.15 -26.70
N ARG A 345 -17.18 5.90 -26.98
CA ARG A 345 -17.16 6.97 -27.98
C ARG A 345 -15.92 7.86 -27.74
N LYS A 346 -14.95 7.87 -28.67
CA LYS A 346 -13.99 8.99 -28.74
C LYS A 346 -14.86 10.22 -28.97
N ARG A 347 -14.91 11.16 -28.02
CA ARG A 347 -15.47 12.49 -28.30
C ARG A 347 -14.71 13.02 -29.52
N SER A 348 -15.40 13.18 -30.64
CA SER A 348 -14.86 13.91 -31.77
C SER A 348 -14.51 15.32 -31.27
N MET A 349 -13.30 15.77 -31.57
CA MET A 349 -12.82 17.14 -31.34
C MET A 349 -13.54 18.17 -32.25
N SER A 350 -14.84 17.99 -32.51
CA SER A 350 -15.65 18.82 -33.41
C SER A 350 -16.76 19.60 -32.71
N ASP A 351 -17.11 19.28 -31.46
CA ASP A 351 -18.34 19.80 -30.83
C ASP A 351 -18.07 20.87 -29.75
N CYS A 352 -16.86 21.43 -29.69
CA CYS A 352 -16.59 22.66 -28.94
C CYS A 352 -16.58 23.86 -29.90
N SER A 353 -17.73 24.15 -30.51
CA SER A 353 -18.01 25.48 -31.03
C SER A 353 -19.14 26.11 -30.21
N ILE A 354 -18.75 27.17 -29.50
CA ILE A 354 -19.58 28.29 -29.05
C ILE A 354 -20.45 28.03 -27.81
N SER A 355 -19.95 28.52 -26.67
CA SER A 355 -20.72 29.45 -25.82
C SER A 355 -19.78 30.15 -24.82
N SER A 356 -19.01 31.10 -25.32
CA SER A 356 -18.45 32.17 -24.50
C SER A 356 -19.44 33.33 -24.50
N PHE A 357 -20.28 33.40 -23.47
CA PHE A 357 -20.85 34.65 -22.94
C PHE A 357 -20.23 34.76 -21.54
N ASP A 358 -19.19 35.60 -21.37
CA ASP A 358 -19.27 37.03 -21.06
C ASP A 358 -19.62 37.29 -19.59
N VAL A 359 -18.68 37.95 -18.89
CA VAL A 359 -18.85 39.19 -18.10
C VAL A 359 -18.10 39.21 -16.75
N TYR A 360 -17.02 40.02 -16.77
CA TYR A 360 -16.45 40.89 -15.73
C TYR A 360 -15.88 40.26 -14.43
N ASP A 361 -14.58 40.50 -14.18
CA ASP A 361 -14.26 41.66 -13.33
C ASP A 361 -12.85 42.21 -13.59
N ASP A 362 -12.80 43.54 -13.53
CA ASP A 362 -11.71 44.44 -13.88
C ASP A 362 -10.88 44.80 -12.64
N MET A 363 -9.63 45.19 -12.89
CA MET A 363 -8.85 46.20 -12.16
C MET A 363 -8.24 45.91 -10.76
N PHE A 364 -6.93 46.20 -10.72
CA PHE A 364 -5.95 46.41 -9.62
C PHE A 364 -5.12 45.23 -9.11
#